data_AF-A0A256IF57-F1
#
_entry.id   AF-A0A256IF57-F1
#
_cell.length_a   1.000
_cell.length_b   1.000
_cell.length_c   1.000
_cell.angle_alpha   90.00
_cell.angle_beta   90.00
_cell.angle_gamma   90.00
#
_symmetry.space_group_name_H-M   'P 1'
#
loop_
_entity.id
_entity.type
_entity.pdbx_description
1 polymer ?
#
loop_
_entity_poly.entity_id
_entity_poly.type
_entity_poly.pdbx_seq_one_letter_code
_entity_poly.pdbx_strand_id
1 'polypeptide(L)'
;MFGLGKSKPRFQTDQELAQRVRNVVPDRVNGALEEQSDRDCPTQCLCHDVDQRRTAELVKEFSNGLVDKTEAVYVLECQWKTVPQRVVREELRLQNDVSWVGEAQKNQRLVYVGVSTDVPSRLLKHSLGRGAGANFTQMFPPTRLLSIQWFKHESDAYRAEELTADILRKETHSGVYVSQPG
;
A
#
# COMPACT_ATOMS: atom_id res chain seq x y z
N MET A 1 -2.43 -36.74 26.87
CA MET A 1 -1.33 -35.76 26.84
C MET A 1 -1.60 -34.79 25.71
N PHE A 2 -2.15 -33.62 26.02
CA PHE A 2 -2.40 -32.57 25.01
C PHE A 2 -1.10 -31.80 24.79
N GLY A 3 -0.56 -31.90 23.59
CA GLY A 3 0.64 -31.16 23.19
C GLY A 3 0.35 -29.66 23.17
N LEU A 4 1.00 -28.93 24.07
CA LEU A 4 1.08 -27.48 24.03
C LEU A 4 1.79 -27.08 22.73
N GLY A 5 1.01 -26.72 21.71
CA GLY A 5 1.53 -26.13 20.49
C GLY A 5 2.29 -24.87 20.86
N LYS A 6 3.60 -24.85 20.62
CA LYS A 6 4.45 -23.68 20.80
C LYS A 6 3.88 -22.54 19.95
N SER A 7 3.17 -21.61 20.58
CA SER A 7 2.79 -20.36 19.92
C SER A 7 4.08 -19.62 19.60
N LYS A 8 4.33 -19.38 18.31
CA LYS A 8 5.42 -18.48 17.90
C LYS A 8 5.23 -17.14 18.62
N PRO A 9 6.31 -16.53 19.14
CA PRO A 9 6.21 -15.30 19.91
C PRO A 9 5.65 -14.17 19.03
N ARG A 10 4.70 -13.42 19.59
CA ARG A 10 4.29 -12.09 19.09
C ARG A 10 5.54 -11.20 19.06
N PHE A 11 5.57 -10.17 18.20
CA PHE A 11 6.60 -9.13 18.31
C PHE A 11 6.54 -8.57 19.73
N GLN A 12 7.65 -8.64 20.45
CA GLN A 12 7.70 -8.26 21.85
C GLN A 12 7.80 -6.74 22.00
N THR A 13 8.29 -6.05 20.96
CA THR A 13 8.44 -4.59 20.95
C THR A 13 8.19 -3.97 19.57
N ASP A 14 7.85 -2.68 19.56
CA ASP A 14 7.80 -1.85 18.35
C ASP A 14 9.13 -1.82 17.60
N GLN A 15 10.26 -1.94 18.33
CA GLN A 15 11.59 -1.93 17.72
C GLN A 15 11.81 -3.16 16.84
N GLU A 16 11.38 -4.34 17.30
CA GLU A 16 11.46 -5.58 16.52
C GLU A 16 10.57 -5.50 15.27
N LEU A 17 9.36 -4.95 15.41
CA LEU A 17 8.43 -4.78 14.31
C LEU A 17 8.97 -3.77 13.28
N ALA A 18 9.49 -2.63 13.74
CA ALA A 18 10.12 -1.64 12.88
C ALA A 18 11.35 -2.21 12.17
N GLN A 19 12.19 -2.99 12.85
CA GLN A 19 13.35 -3.62 12.23
C GLN A 19 12.91 -4.60 11.12
N ARG A 20 11.87 -5.38 11.37
CA ARG A 20 11.31 -6.28 10.36
C ARG A 20 10.80 -5.50 9.13
N VAL A 21 10.16 -4.34 9.33
CA VAL A 21 9.74 -3.47 8.22
C VAL A 21 10.95 -2.96 7.44
N ARG A 22 11.96 -2.40 8.13
CA ARG A 22 13.18 -1.85 7.52
C ARG A 22 13.96 -2.87 6.70
N ASN A 23 14.00 -4.12 7.13
CA ASN A 23 14.76 -5.16 6.44
C ASN A 23 14.17 -5.58 5.08
N VAL A 24 12.96 -5.15 4.73
CA VAL A 24 12.24 -5.69 3.56
C VAL A 24 11.61 -4.61 2.71
N VAL A 25 10.92 -3.65 3.31
CA VAL A 25 10.08 -2.71 2.55
C VAL A 25 10.89 -1.63 1.83
N PRO A 26 11.83 -0.92 2.48
CA PRO A 26 12.63 0.11 1.82
C PRO A 26 13.34 -0.39 0.57
N ASP A 27 14.06 -1.51 0.65
CA ASP A 27 14.82 -2.04 -0.50
C ASP A 27 13.92 -2.39 -1.69
N ARG A 28 12.77 -3.04 -1.43
CA ARG A 28 11.79 -3.37 -2.49
C ARG A 28 11.20 -2.11 -3.11
N VAL A 29 10.83 -1.14 -2.28
CA VAL A 29 10.20 0.10 -2.74
C VAL A 29 11.21 0.96 -3.51
N ASN A 30 12.39 1.20 -2.94
CA ASN A 30 13.42 2.03 -3.59
C ASN A 30 13.92 1.37 -4.88
N GLY A 31 14.19 0.07 -4.88
CA GLY A 31 14.58 -0.64 -6.09
C GLY A 31 13.52 -0.55 -7.20
N ALA A 32 12.25 -0.73 -6.85
CA ALA A 32 11.16 -0.55 -7.81
C ALA A 32 11.05 0.91 -8.27
N LEU A 33 11.19 1.90 -7.39
CA LEU A 33 11.09 3.32 -7.74
C LEU A 33 12.25 3.81 -8.62
N GLU A 34 13.42 3.18 -8.56
CA GLU A 34 14.57 3.43 -9.46
C GLU A 34 14.31 2.98 -10.89
N GLU A 35 13.51 1.91 -11.08
CA GLU A 35 13.03 1.53 -12.40
C GLU A 35 12.18 2.68 -12.96
N GLN A 36 12.50 3.13 -14.18
CA GLN A 36 11.76 4.19 -14.84
C GLN A 36 10.28 3.84 -14.84
N SER A 37 9.44 4.74 -14.32
CA SER A 37 8.00 4.64 -14.52
C SER A 37 7.78 4.80 -16.02
N ASP A 38 7.58 3.69 -16.72
CA ASP A 38 7.22 3.75 -18.13
C ASP A 38 5.96 4.64 -18.21
N ARG A 39 6.08 5.77 -18.91
CA ARG A 39 4.99 6.76 -18.99
C ARG A 39 3.76 6.15 -19.65
N ASP A 40 4.00 5.13 -20.45
CA ASP A 40 3.00 4.25 -21.03
C ASP A 40 2.64 3.19 -20.00
N CYS A 41 1.47 3.33 -19.37
CA CYS A 41 0.96 2.31 -18.46
C CYS A 41 0.76 1.02 -19.27
N PRO A 42 1.59 -0.03 -19.07
CA PRO A 42 1.38 -1.27 -19.80
C PRO A 42 -0.01 -1.80 -19.45
N THR A 43 -0.62 -2.59 -20.33
CA THR A 43 -1.92 -3.24 -20.06
C THR A 43 -1.91 -4.07 -18.76
N GLN A 44 -0.71 -4.37 -18.25
CA GLN A 44 -0.42 -5.05 -16.99
C GLN A 44 -0.39 -4.16 -15.74
N CYS A 45 -0.62 -2.84 -15.83
CA CYS A 45 -0.73 -1.96 -14.66
C CYS A 45 -2.10 -2.05 -13.95
N LEU A 46 -2.10 -1.78 -12.64
CA LEU A 46 -3.29 -1.83 -11.77
C LEU A 46 -4.37 -0.77 -12.07
N CYS A 47 -4.20 0.06 -13.11
CA CYS A 47 -5.22 1.03 -13.51
C CYS A 47 -6.02 0.64 -14.76
N HIS A 48 -5.72 -0.50 -15.42
CA HIS A 48 -6.45 -0.99 -16.59
C HIS A 48 -6.79 -2.48 -16.47
N ASP A 49 -8.02 -2.86 -16.84
CA ASP A 49 -8.49 -4.25 -16.95
C ASP A 49 -8.13 -5.14 -15.74
N VAL A 50 -8.36 -4.60 -14.53
CA VAL A 50 -8.12 -5.33 -13.28
C VAL A 50 -9.36 -6.11 -12.88
N ASP A 51 -9.20 -7.42 -12.78
CA ASP A 51 -10.20 -8.34 -12.23
C ASP A 51 -9.66 -9.06 -10.98
N GLN A 52 -10.52 -9.86 -10.37
CA GLN A 52 -10.19 -10.59 -9.14
C GLN A 52 -9.07 -11.64 -9.35
N ARG A 53 -8.99 -12.25 -10.53
CA ARG A 53 -7.97 -13.24 -10.85
C ARG A 53 -6.59 -12.57 -10.89
N ARG A 54 -6.51 -11.43 -11.57
CA ARG A 54 -5.29 -10.67 -11.73
C ARG A 54 -4.76 -10.12 -10.42
N THR A 55 -5.61 -9.59 -9.54
CA THR A 55 -5.16 -9.16 -8.22
C THR A 55 -4.69 -10.33 -7.36
N ALA A 56 -5.30 -11.50 -7.48
CA ALA A 56 -4.85 -12.71 -6.79
C ALA A 56 -3.50 -13.22 -7.32
N GLU A 57 -3.30 -13.24 -8.63
CA GLU A 57 -2.02 -13.61 -9.27
C GLU A 57 -0.90 -12.65 -8.84
N LEU A 58 -1.15 -11.34 -8.85
CA LEU A 58 -0.20 -10.33 -8.38
C LEU A 58 0.17 -10.53 -6.90
N VAL A 59 -0.81 -10.73 -6.02
CA VAL A 59 -0.56 -10.97 -4.59
C VAL A 59 0.24 -12.24 -4.35
N LYS A 60 0.05 -13.27 -5.19
CA LYS A 60 0.76 -14.54 -5.10
C LYS A 60 2.26 -14.38 -5.32
N GLU A 61 2.71 -13.46 -6.16
CA GLU A 61 4.14 -13.18 -6.40
C GLU A 61 4.85 -12.67 -5.13
N PHE A 62 4.11 -12.01 -4.23
CA PHE A 62 4.62 -11.51 -2.96
C PHE A 62 4.30 -12.45 -1.78
N SER A 63 3.65 -13.58 -2.04
CA SER A 63 3.36 -14.59 -1.03
C SER A 63 4.50 -15.59 -0.92
N ASN A 64 4.81 -15.99 0.31
CA ASN A 64 5.79 -17.04 0.61
C ASN A 64 5.13 -18.37 0.98
N GLY A 65 3.82 -18.53 0.68
CA GLY A 65 3.07 -19.76 0.95
C GLY A 65 2.74 -20.02 2.42
N LEU A 66 2.97 -19.05 3.32
CA LEU A 66 2.60 -19.17 4.73
C LEU A 66 1.10 -18.96 4.91
N VAL A 67 0.40 -20.02 5.32
CA VAL A 67 -1.06 -20.04 5.49
C VAL A 67 -1.53 -19.55 6.87
N ASP A 68 -0.61 -19.31 7.81
CA ASP A 68 -0.92 -18.89 9.19
C ASP A 68 -0.93 -17.36 9.38
N LYS A 69 -0.84 -16.60 8.30
CA LYS A 69 -0.82 -15.14 8.31
C LYS A 69 -1.96 -14.60 7.47
N THR A 70 -2.94 -14.00 8.13
CA THR A 70 -4.15 -13.50 7.49
C THR A 70 -4.09 -12.01 7.20
N GLU A 71 -3.28 -11.27 7.95
CA GLU A 71 -3.19 -9.81 7.85
C GLU A 71 -2.02 -9.42 6.97
N ALA A 72 -2.18 -8.43 6.10
CA ALA A 72 -1.10 -7.94 5.27
C ALA A 72 -1.04 -6.42 5.22
N VAL A 73 0.18 -5.88 5.37
CA VAL A 73 0.51 -4.51 4.99
C VAL A 73 1.03 -4.55 3.56
N TYR A 74 0.44 -3.75 2.69
CA TYR A 74 0.82 -3.63 1.28
C TYR A 74 1.18 -2.19 0.94
N VAL A 75 2.06 -2.05 -0.06
CA VAL A 75 2.54 -0.77 -0.56
C VAL A 75 2.25 -0.69 -2.06
N LEU A 76 1.58 0.38 -2.48
CA LEU A 76 1.23 0.65 -3.86
C LEU A 76 1.98 1.87 -4.36
N GLU A 77 2.40 1.81 -5.62
CA GLU A 77 2.66 3.03 -6.37
C GLU A 77 1.36 3.51 -7.00
N CYS A 78 1.16 4.82 -6.98
CA CYS A 78 -0.01 5.48 -7.52
C CYS A 78 0.35 6.38 -8.70
N GLN A 79 -0.58 6.51 -9.63
CA GLN A 79 -0.42 7.36 -10.80
C GLN A 79 -0.42 8.83 -10.36
N TRP A 80 0.63 9.54 -10.76
CA TRP A 80 0.65 10.99 -10.65
C TRP A 80 -0.27 11.61 -11.70
N LYS A 81 -1.13 12.53 -11.26
CA LYS A 81 -1.93 13.39 -12.15
C LYS A 81 -2.32 14.68 -11.43
N THR A 82 -2.64 15.72 -12.19
CA THR A 82 -3.21 16.94 -11.62
C THR A 82 -4.71 16.74 -11.39
N VAL A 83 -5.16 16.92 -10.15
CA VAL A 83 -6.55 16.85 -9.71
C VAL A 83 -6.96 18.19 -9.09
N PRO A 84 -7.85 18.97 -9.73
CA PRO A 84 -8.37 20.19 -9.13
C PRO A 84 -9.16 19.91 -7.86
N GLN A 85 -9.03 20.76 -6.83
CA GLN A 85 -9.78 20.61 -5.57
C GLN A 85 -11.29 20.49 -5.77
N ARG A 86 -11.84 21.15 -6.80
CA ARG A 86 -13.25 21.00 -7.18
C ARG A 86 -13.62 19.54 -7.48
N VAL A 87 -12.81 18.85 -8.29
CA VAL A 87 -13.03 17.44 -8.65
C VAL A 87 -12.92 16.56 -7.40
N VAL A 88 -11.93 16.83 -6.55
CA VAL A 88 -11.75 16.10 -5.28
C VAL A 88 -13.01 16.20 -4.41
N ARG A 89 -13.54 17.42 -4.23
CA ARG A 89 -14.75 17.65 -3.42
C ARG A 89 -15.97 16.95 -4.02
N GLU A 90 -16.14 17.00 -5.33
CA GLU A 90 -17.27 16.36 -6.03
C GLU A 90 -17.19 14.82 -5.93
N GLU A 91 -16.04 14.23 -6.26
CA GLU A 91 -15.83 12.77 -6.28
C GLU A 91 -15.82 12.14 -4.88
N LEU A 92 -15.25 12.83 -3.89
CA LEU A 92 -15.16 12.35 -2.50
C LEU A 92 -16.29 12.87 -1.61
N ARG A 93 -17.22 13.66 -2.15
CA ARG A 93 -18.34 14.28 -1.43
C ARG A 93 -17.90 15.10 -0.21
N LEU A 94 -16.82 15.87 -0.37
CA LEU A 94 -16.26 16.71 0.69
C LEU A 94 -16.83 18.13 0.65
N GLN A 95 -17.04 18.72 1.83
CA GLN A 95 -17.48 20.11 1.94
C GLN A 95 -16.32 21.12 1.80
N ASN A 96 -15.11 20.72 2.20
CA ASN A 96 -13.93 21.57 2.25
C ASN A 96 -12.77 20.96 1.46
N ASP A 97 -11.79 21.82 1.13
CA ASP A 97 -10.54 21.41 0.50
C ASP A 97 -9.70 20.55 1.43
N VAL A 98 -8.91 19.66 0.83
CA VAL A 98 -7.99 18.79 1.55
C VAL A 98 -6.55 19.09 1.16
N SER A 99 -5.71 19.29 2.16
CA SER A 99 -4.30 19.68 1.95
C SER A 99 -3.47 18.58 1.30
N TRP A 100 -3.77 17.30 1.58
CA TRP A 100 -3.00 16.17 1.08
C TRP A 100 -2.96 16.07 -0.45
N VAL A 101 -3.98 16.56 -1.17
CA VAL A 101 -3.97 16.59 -2.64
C VAL A 101 -2.90 17.55 -3.16
N GLY A 102 -2.83 18.75 -2.55
CA GLY A 102 -1.83 19.74 -2.91
C GLY A 102 -0.42 19.23 -2.60
N GLU A 103 -0.22 18.60 -1.44
CA GLU A 103 1.08 18.01 -1.08
C GLU A 103 1.48 16.84 -1.97
N ALA A 104 0.54 15.95 -2.32
CA ALA A 104 0.79 14.85 -3.25
C ALA A 104 1.28 15.37 -4.61
N GLN A 105 0.59 16.37 -5.18
CA GLN A 105 0.90 16.89 -6.52
C GLN A 105 2.24 17.64 -6.60
N LYS A 106 2.83 18.07 -5.48
CA LYS A 106 4.18 18.66 -5.43
C LYS A 106 5.28 17.62 -5.59
N ASN A 107 4.96 16.33 -5.47
CA ASN A 107 5.90 15.23 -5.53
C ASN A 107 5.86 14.54 -6.89
N GLN A 108 6.96 13.89 -7.26
CA GLN A 108 7.13 13.21 -8.54
C GLN A 108 6.54 11.79 -8.53
N ARG A 109 6.58 11.13 -7.37
CA ARG A 109 6.08 9.76 -7.19
C ARG A 109 5.12 9.72 -6.00
N LEU A 110 4.08 8.90 -6.13
CA LEU A 110 3.04 8.75 -5.11
C LEU A 110 3.04 7.30 -4.62
N VAL A 111 3.12 7.13 -3.30
CA VAL A 111 3.10 5.83 -2.64
C VAL A 111 1.94 5.79 -1.66
N TYR A 112 1.22 4.69 -1.63
CA TYR A 112 0.14 4.42 -0.68
C TYR A 112 0.46 3.18 0.14
N VAL A 113 0.32 3.28 1.46
CA VAL A 113 0.45 2.15 2.40
C VAL A 113 -0.94 1.82 2.93
N GLY A 114 -1.28 0.52 2.93
CA GLY A 114 -2.56 0.04 3.45
C GLY A 114 -2.43 -1.31 4.14
N VAL A 115 -3.39 -1.64 5.00
CA VAL A 115 -3.55 -2.95 5.64
C VAL A 115 -4.83 -3.67 5.19
N SER A 116 -4.81 -5.00 5.07
CA SER A 116 -6.00 -5.81 4.80
C SER A 116 -5.83 -7.30 5.12
N THR A 117 -6.94 -7.95 5.47
CA THR A 117 -7.08 -9.42 5.52
C THR A 117 -7.29 -10.07 4.16
N ASP A 118 -7.80 -9.31 3.19
CA ASP A 118 -8.12 -9.77 1.83
C ASP A 118 -7.52 -8.78 0.83
N VAL A 119 -6.19 -8.87 0.69
CA VAL A 119 -5.42 -8.00 -0.20
C VAL A 119 -5.95 -8.06 -1.65
N PRO A 120 -6.21 -9.22 -2.27
CA PRO A 120 -6.74 -9.26 -3.64
C PRO A 120 -8.02 -8.44 -3.84
N SER A 121 -9.01 -8.60 -2.94
CA SER A 121 -10.25 -7.83 -3.01
C SER A 121 -10.01 -6.34 -2.71
N ARG A 122 -9.08 -6.02 -1.80
CA ARG A 122 -8.75 -4.64 -1.47
C ARG A 122 -8.05 -3.94 -2.64
N LEU A 123 -7.10 -4.58 -3.31
CA LEU A 123 -6.45 -4.07 -4.52
C LEU A 123 -7.46 -3.83 -5.64
N LEU A 124 -8.41 -4.75 -5.83
CA LEU A 124 -9.48 -4.59 -6.81
C LEU A 124 -10.31 -3.33 -6.49
N LYS A 125 -10.68 -3.11 -5.23
CA LYS A 125 -11.40 -1.90 -4.80
C LYS A 125 -10.61 -0.61 -5.07
N HIS A 126 -9.30 -0.60 -4.81
CA HIS A 126 -8.44 0.53 -5.13
C HIS A 126 -8.37 0.80 -6.64
N SER A 127 -8.29 -0.26 -7.45
CA SER A 127 -8.16 -0.18 -8.91
C SER A 127 -9.43 0.32 -9.59
N LEU A 128 -10.60 -0.08 -9.09
CA LEU A 128 -11.89 0.28 -9.70
C LEU A 128 -12.31 1.75 -9.44
N GLY A 129 -11.76 2.42 -8.42
CA GLY A 129 -12.02 3.84 -8.16
C GLY A 129 -13.47 4.21 -7.79
N ARG A 130 -14.37 3.25 -7.53
CA ARG A 130 -15.81 3.49 -7.29
C ARG A 130 -16.15 3.80 -5.82
N GLY A 131 -15.31 4.55 -5.11
CA GLY A 131 -15.52 4.89 -3.69
C GLY A 131 -15.36 3.72 -2.70
N ALA A 132 -15.02 2.52 -3.18
CA ALA A 132 -14.78 1.35 -2.33
C ALA A 132 -13.31 1.20 -1.89
N GLY A 133 -12.40 1.94 -2.54
CA GLY A 133 -11.00 2.07 -2.16
C GLY A 133 -10.79 3.19 -1.14
N ALA A 134 -9.55 3.61 -0.95
CA ALA A 134 -9.24 4.79 -0.14
C ALA A 134 -9.44 6.08 -0.96
N ASN A 135 -9.82 7.18 -0.30
CA ASN A 135 -9.93 8.51 -0.89
C ASN A 135 -8.69 8.89 -1.72
N PHE A 136 -7.50 8.59 -1.18
CA PHE A 136 -6.24 8.82 -1.88
C PHE A 136 -6.17 8.06 -3.21
N THR A 137 -6.39 6.74 -3.19
CA THR A 137 -6.34 5.91 -4.39
C THR A 137 -7.45 6.17 -5.40
N GLN A 138 -8.57 6.78 -4.97
CA GLN A 138 -9.60 7.25 -5.91
C GLN A 138 -9.10 8.48 -6.70
N MET A 139 -8.37 9.38 -6.02
CA MET A 139 -7.76 10.53 -6.69
C MET A 139 -6.48 10.17 -7.44
N PHE A 140 -5.72 9.19 -6.97
CA PHE A 140 -4.46 8.73 -7.54
C PHE A 140 -4.48 7.20 -7.66
N PRO A 141 -5.06 6.66 -8.76
CA PRO A 141 -5.22 5.22 -8.95
C PRO A 141 -3.90 4.45 -8.84
N PRO A 142 -3.89 3.23 -8.27
CA PRO A 142 -2.68 2.43 -8.20
C PRO A 142 -2.20 2.01 -9.59
N THR A 143 -0.89 2.04 -9.80
CA THR A 143 -0.24 1.55 -11.03
C THR A 143 0.40 0.19 -10.83
N ARG A 144 1.01 -0.05 -9.65
CA ARG A 144 1.62 -1.35 -9.31
C ARG A 144 1.71 -1.60 -7.81
N LEU A 145 1.82 -2.87 -7.45
CA LEU A 145 2.12 -3.36 -6.11
C LEU A 145 3.64 -3.41 -5.91
N LEU A 146 4.14 -2.73 -4.88
CA LEU A 146 5.57 -2.64 -4.60
C LEU A 146 6.03 -3.64 -3.53
N SER A 147 5.18 -3.89 -2.53
CA SER A 147 5.52 -4.81 -1.44
C SER A 147 4.27 -5.31 -0.73
N ILE A 148 4.36 -6.54 -0.20
CA ILE A 148 3.44 -7.08 0.80
C ILE A 148 4.25 -7.68 1.94
N GLN A 149 3.83 -7.40 3.17
CA GLN A 149 4.27 -8.10 4.37
C GLN A 149 3.09 -8.69 5.12
N TRP A 150 3.18 -9.99 5.39
CA TRP A 150 2.15 -10.74 6.11
C TRP A 150 2.42 -10.79 7.62
N PHE A 151 1.38 -10.63 8.41
CA PHE A 151 1.37 -10.63 9.86
C PHE A 151 0.32 -11.62 10.37
N LYS A 152 0.61 -12.19 11.54
CA LYS A 152 -0.28 -13.15 12.18
C LYS A 152 -1.40 -12.47 12.97
N HIS A 153 -1.11 -11.29 13.51
CA HIS A 153 -1.98 -10.57 14.41
C HIS A 153 -2.34 -9.22 13.81
N GLU A 154 -3.63 -8.90 13.88
CA GLU A 154 -4.19 -7.62 13.41
C GLU A 154 -3.48 -6.42 14.04
N SER A 155 -3.28 -6.43 15.37
CA SER A 155 -2.56 -5.37 16.07
C SER A 155 -1.16 -5.10 15.52
N ASP A 156 -0.45 -6.16 15.14
CA ASP A 156 0.92 -6.04 14.63
C ASP A 156 0.88 -5.53 13.18
N ALA A 157 -0.16 -5.86 12.41
CA ALA A 157 -0.35 -5.37 11.05
C ALA A 157 -0.68 -3.87 11.01
N TYR A 158 -1.62 -3.40 11.84
CA TYR A 158 -1.92 -1.97 11.95
C TYR A 158 -0.72 -1.17 12.44
N ARG A 159 -0.02 -1.65 13.48
CA ARG A 159 1.20 -0.99 13.94
C ARG A 159 2.29 -0.99 12.86
N ALA A 160 2.42 -2.07 12.10
CA ALA A 160 3.35 -2.15 10.99
C ALA A 160 2.97 -1.24 9.82
N GLU A 161 1.69 -0.96 9.58
CA GLU A 161 1.23 -0.02 8.56
C GLU A 161 1.76 1.40 8.85
N GLU A 162 1.56 1.87 10.09
CA GLU A 162 2.06 3.16 10.56
C GLU A 162 3.58 3.24 10.45
N LEU A 163 4.29 2.22 10.97
CA LEU A 163 5.75 2.15 10.90
C LEU A 163 6.25 2.11 9.46
N THR A 164 5.56 1.41 8.57
CA THR A 164 5.90 1.34 7.14
C THR A 164 5.82 2.72 6.50
N ALA A 165 4.74 3.46 6.75
CA ALA A 165 4.61 4.82 6.22
C ALA A 165 5.73 5.75 6.75
N ASP A 166 6.00 5.70 8.05
CA ASP A 166 7.05 6.52 8.67
C ASP A 166 8.46 6.18 8.21
N ILE A 167 8.75 4.90 8.03
CA ILE A 167 10.04 4.43 7.49
C ILE A 167 10.18 4.91 6.04
N LEU A 168 9.17 4.71 5.20
CA LEU A 168 9.23 5.14 3.80
C LEU A 168 9.39 6.67 3.69
N ARG A 169 8.68 7.46 4.48
CA ARG A 169 8.85 8.94 4.51
C ARG A 169 10.29 9.38 4.82
N LYS A 170 11.05 8.57 5.58
CA LYS A 170 12.44 8.88 5.97
C LYS A 170 13.46 8.32 4.99
N GLU A 171 13.18 7.17 4.40
CA GLU A 171 14.15 6.38 3.64
C GLU A 171 13.95 6.45 2.12
N THR A 172 12.82 6.94 1.63
CA THR A 172 12.63 7.23 0.20
C THR A 172 13.21 8.59 -0.17
N HIS A 173 13.73 8.71 -1.39
CA HIS A 173 14.33 9.93 -1.93
C HIS A 173 13.38 11.15 -1.92
N SER A 174 13.96 12.35 -1.99
CA SER A 174 13.20 13.59 -2.17
C SER A 174 12.30 13.51 -3.40
N GLY A 175 11.02 13.87 -3.26
CA GLY A 175 10.05 13.84 -4.35
C GLY A 175 9.11 12.63 -4.34
N VAL A 176 9.12 11.80 -3.29
CA VAL A 176 8.12 10.76 -3.04
C VAL A 176 7.14 11.22 -1.97
N TYR A 177 5.84 11.20 -2.29
CA TYR A 177 4.78 11.40 -1.31
C TYR A 177 4.26 10.06 -0.80
N VAL A 178 4.20 9.87 0.52
CA VAL A 178 3.71 8.63 1.15
C VAL A 178 2.39 8.89 1.90
N SER A 179 1.31 8.33 1.36
CA SER A 179 -0.02 8.35 1.97
C SER A 179 -0.25 7.11 2.83
N GLN A 180 -0.80 7.30 4.02
CA GLN A 180 -1.33 6.26 4.89
C GLN A 180 -2.59 6.85 5.55
N PRO A 181 -3.78 6.27 5.33
CA PRO A 181 -5.03 6.93 5.66
C PRO A 181 -5.39 6.89 7.15
N GLY A 182 -4.80 5.99 7.93
CA GLY A 182 -5.20 5.74 9.32
C GLY A 182 -6.51 4.97 9.43
#